data_AF-A0A931E2P9-F1
#
_entry.id   AF-A0A931E2P9-F1
#
_cell.length_a   1.000
_cell.length_b   1.000
_cell.length_c   1.000
_cell.angle_alpha   90.00
_cell.angle_beta   90.00
_cell.angle_gamma   90.00
#
_symmetry.space_group_name_H-M   'P 1'
#
loop_
_entity.id
_entity.type
_entity.pdbx_description
1 polymer ?
#
loop_
_entity_poly.entity_id
_entity_poly.type
_entity_poly.pdbx_seq_one_letter_code
_entity_poly.pdbx_strand_id
1 'polypeptide(L)' 'MAAAYIPRPNPSFLDGLERVKRSGTQRWRDPDQSIVFEYDRLHGHVEGYNRRGEHIGIFDVHTGHRIGQPVRGKKIDV' A
#
# COMPACT_ATOMS: atom_id res chain seq x y z
N MET A 1 -10.43 8.53 -22.19
CA MET A 1 -9.04 8.05 -22.16
C MET A 1 -8.93 7.02 -21.05
N ALA A 2 -8.49 5.79 -21.33
CA ALA A 2 -8.23 4.82 -20.27
C ALA A 2 -6.98 5.27 -19.51
N ALA A 3 -7.09 5.47 -18.19
CA ALA A 3 -5.90 5.74 -17.37
C ALA A 3 -4.96 4.53 -17.49
N ALA A 4 -3.74 4.76 -17.95
CA ALA A 4 -2.73 3.71 -18.02
C ALA A 4 -2.33 3.37 -16.58
N TYR A 5 -2.71 2.19 -16.10
CA TYR A 5 -2.28 1.70 -14.80
C TYR A 5 -0.85 1.18 -14.86
N ILE A 6 -0.07 1.48 -13.83
CA ILE A 6 1.27 0.94 -13.63
C ILE A 6 1.11 -0.45 -12.99
N PRO A 7 1.63 -1.52 -13.61
CA PRO A 7 1.58 -2.86 -13.02
C PRO A 7 2.54 -2.95 -11.83
N ARG A 8 2.13 -3.67 -10.78
CA ARG A 8 3.00 -3.95 -9.63
C ARG A 8 4.22 -4.76 -10.11
N PRO A 9 5.45 -4.32 -9.81
CA PRO A 9 6.64 -5.09 -10.16
C PRO A 9 6.66 -6.43 -9.43
N ASN A 10 7.40 -7.39 -9.99
CA ASN A 10 7.68 -8.68 -9.39
C ASN A 10 9.17 -9.00 -9.60
N PRO A 11 10.00 -9.05 -8.55
CA PRO A 11 9.63 -8.97 -7.13
C PRO A 11 9.33 -7.53 -6.65
N SER A 12 8.58 -7.44 -5.55
CA SER A 12 8.25 -6.22 -4.81
C SER A 12 8.28 -6.45 -3.30
N PHE A 13 8.40 -5.38 -2.52
CA PHE A 13 8.31 -5.39 -1.06
C PHE A 13 7.05 -6.14 -0.55
N LEU A 14 5.93 -5.97 -1.25
CA LEU A 14 4.65 -6.58 -0.91
C LEU A 14 4.63 -8.12 -1.03
N ASP A 15 5.56 -8.73 -1.77
CA ASP A 15 5.63 -10.20 -1.91
C ASP A 15 6.09 -10.89 -0.61
N GLY A 16 6.76 -10.15 0.28
CA GLY A 16 7.13 -10.63 1.62
C GLY A 16 6.06 -10.41 2.69
N LEU A 17 4.92 -9.81 2.36
CA LEU A 17 3.88 -9.45 3.31
C LEU A 17 2.66 -10.39 3.23
N GLU A 18 1.88 -10.43 4.32
CA GLU A 18 0.67 -11.24 4.36
C GLU A 18 -0.42 -10.62 3.49
N ARG A 19 -0.94 -11.38 2.52
CA ARG A 19 -2.10 -10.95 1.71
C ARG A 19 -3.39 -11.03 2.52
N VAL A 20 -4.08 -9.91 2.64
CA VAL A 20 -5.40 -9.84 3.28
C VAL A 20 -6.48 -10.37 2.33
N LYS A 21 -7.29 -11.33 2.80
CA LYS A 21 -8.46 -11.84 2.07
C LYS A 21 -9.64 -10.90 2.26
N ARG A 22 -9.97 -10.09 1.24
CA ARG A 22 -11.14 -9.22 1.20
C ARG A 22 -11.60 -8.98 -0.24
N SER A 23 -12.82 -8.47 -0.41
CA SER A 23 -13.28 -7.93 -1.69
C SER A 23 -12.67 -6.53 -1.93
N GLY A 24 -12.55 -6.13 -3.20
CA GLY A 24 -12.02 -4.82 -3.58
C GLY A 24 -10.49 -4.79 -3.73
N THR A 25 -9.88 -3.65 -3.41
CA THR A 25 -8.43 -3.44 -3.55
C THR A 25 -7.66 -4.44 -2.69
N GLN A 26 -6.74 -5.16 -3.33
CA GLN A 26 -5.83 -6.08 -2.63
C GLN A 26 -5.01 -5.30 -1.61
N ARG A 27 -4.94 -5.84 -0.40
CA ARG A 27 -4.16 -5.30 0.72
C ARG A 27 -3.15 -6.32 1.21
N TRP A 28 -2.13 -5.79 1.87
CA TRP A 28 -1.13 -6.57 2.58
C TRP A 28 -0.97 -6.06 4.01
N ARG A 29 -0.50 -6.90 4.92
CA ARG A 29 -0.15 -6.54 6.29
C ARG A 29 1.29 -6.95 6.59
N ASP A 30 1.96 -6.12 7.39
CA ASP A 30 3.22 -6.50 8.02
C ASP A 30 3.02 -7.66 9.01
N PRO A 31 4.11 -8.39 9.36
CA PRO A 31 4.02 -9.49 10.33
C PRO A 31 3.41 -9.09 11.68
N ASP A 32 3.65 -7.85 12.13
CA ASP A 32 3.09 -7.32 13.39
C ASP A 32 1.64 -6.81 13.25
N GLN A 33 1.07 -6.90 12.05
CA GLN A 33 -0.27 -6.42 11.69
C GLN A 33 -0.53 -4.98 12.15
N SER A 34 0.51 -4.16 12.15
CA SER A 34 0.50 -2.75 12.58
C SER A 34 0.23 -1.80 11.42
N ILE A 35 0.58 -2.20 10.20
CA ILE A 35 0.46 -1.43 8.97
C ILE A 35 -0.25 -2.25 7.90
N VAL A 36 -1.22 -1.61 7.27
CA VAL A 36 -1.90 -2.10 6.07
C VAL A 36 -1.31 -1.39 4.87
N PHE A 37 -0.98 -2.14 3.82
CA PHE A 37 -0.43 -1.60 2.58
C PHE A 37 -1.38 -1.81 1.40
N GLU A 38 -1.43 -0.83 0.51
CA GLU A 38 -2.08 -0.91 -0.81
C GLU A 38 -1.09 -0.50 -1.90
N TYR A 39 -1.13 -1.15 -3.07
CA TYR A 39 -0.36 -0.70 -4.24
C TYR A 39 -1.16 0.33 -5.03
N ASP A 40 -0.63 1.55 -5.14
CA ASP A 40 -1.20 2.61 -5.94
C ASP A 40 -0.82 2.41 -7.42
N ARG A 41 -1.77 1.88 -8.18
CA ARG A 41 -1.62 1.61 -9.62
C ARG A 41 -1.58 2.87 -10.48
N LEU A 42 -1.90 4.04 -9.95
CA LEU A 42 -1.82 5.30 -10.70
C LEU A 42 -0.43 5.92 -10.62
N HIS A 43 0.26 5.72 -9.49
CA HIS A 43 1.54 6.37 -9.21
C HIS A 43 2.72 5.40 -9.07
N GLY A 44 2.47 4.10 -8.96
CA GLY A 44 3.51 3.07 -8.95
C GLY A 44 4.21 2.88 -7.61
N HIS A 45 3.64 3.38 -6.51
CA HIS A 45 4.18 3.26 -5.15
C HIS A 45 3.23 2.51 -4.22
N VAL A 46 3.69 2.23 -3.01
CA VAL A 46 2.88 1.59 -1.97
C VAL A 46 2.38 2.65 -0.99
N GLU A 47 1.11 2.61 -0.64
CA GLU A 47 0.54 3.45 0.41
C GLU A 47 0.38 2.64 1.69
N GLY A 48 0.86 3.17 2.81
CA GLY A 48 0.72 2.54 4.11
C GLY A 48 -0.34 3.24 4.97
N TYR A 49 -1.03 2.43 5.77
CA TYR A 49 -2.11 2.85 6.65
C TYR A 49 -1.96 2.19 8.02
N ASN A 50 -2.27 2.91 9.11
CA ASN A 50 -2.26 2.32 10.44
C ASN A 50 -3.49 1.41 10.67
N ARG A 51 -3.57 0.78 11.85
CA ARG A 51 -4.72 -0.05 12.27
C ARG A 51 -6.08 0.67 12.33
N ARG A 52 -6.11 2.00 12.24
CA ARG A 52 -7.32 2.83 12.17
C ARG A 52 -7.65 3.26 10.74
N GLY A 53 -6.91 2.76 9.76
CA GLY A 53 -7.04 3.12 8.35
C GLY A 53 -6.50 4.50 8.00
N GLU A 54 -5.76 5.17 8.88
CA GLU A 54 -5.16 6.48 8.60
C GLU A 54 -3.91 6.31 7.77
N HIS A 55 -3.80 7.09 6.69
CA HIS A 55 -2.62 7.09 5.84
C HIS A 55 -1.39 7.58 6.61
N ILE A 56 -0.32 6.78 6.63
CA ILE A 56 0.93 7.05 7.36
C ILE A 56 2.12 7.38 6.44
N GLY A 57 1.94 7.24 5.14
CA GLY A 57 2.92 7.68 4.15
C GLY A 57 2.98 6.79 2.92
N ILE A 58 3.90 7.18 2.05
CA ILE A 58 4.18 6.51 0.78
C ILE A 58 5.49 5.74 0.94
N PHE A 59 5.50 4.52 0.43
CA PHE A 59 6.59 3.57 0.52
C PHE A 59 7.04 3.16 -0.87
N ASP A 60 8.35 3.01 -1.04
CA ASP A 60 8.96 2.49 -2.25
C ASP A 60 8.54 1.04 -2.49
N VAL A 61 8.17 0.72 -3.72
CA VAL A 61 7.58 -0.58 -4.07
C VAL A 61 8.59 -1.73 -4.03
N HIS A 62 9.88 -1.45 -4.18
CA HIS A 62 10.92 -2.48 -4.19
C HIS A 62 11.51 -2.71 -2.79
N THR A 63 11.75 -1.64 -2.04
CA THR A 63 12.47 -1.67 -0.75
C THR A 63 11.55 -1.61 0.46
N GLY A 64 10.33 -1.08 0.32
CA GLY A 64 9.45 -0.80 1.45
C GLY A 64 9.91 0.40 2.31
N HIS A 65 10.92 1.16 1.87
CA HIS A 65 11.35 2.37 2.57
C HIS A 65 10.31 3.48 2.40
N ARG A 66 10.05 4.24 3.47
CA ARG A 66 9.16 5.39 3.40
C ARG A 66 9.80 6.52 2.60
N ILE A 67 9.17 6.89 1.48
CA ILE A 67 9.63 7.93 0.55
C ILE A 67 8.73 9.16 0.53
N GLY A 68 7.55 9.11 1.16
CA GLY A 68 6.61 10.23 1.20
C GLY A 68 5.89 10.41 2.53
N GLN A 69 5.42 11.64 2.75
CA GLN A 69 4.73 12.06 3.97
C GLN A 69 3.27 11.58 4.01
N PRO A 70 2.63 11.55 5.20
CA PRO A 70 1.24 11.16 5.33
C PRO A 70 0.35 12.29 4.83
N VAL A 71 -0.54 11.97 3.90
CA VAL A 71 -1.62 12.88 3.50
C VAL A 71 -2.69 12.96 4.61
N ARG A 72 -2.77 14.11 5.27
CA ARG A 72 -3.74 14.35 6.35
C ARG A 72 -5.16 14.14 5.86
N GLY A 73 -5.94 13.34 6.59
CA GLY A 73 -7.35 13.06 6.29
C GLY A 73 -7.58 11.93 5.29
N LYS A 74 -6.53 11.42 4.62
CA LYS A 74 -6.64 10.24 3.76
C LYS A 74 -6.83 8.99 4.62
N LYS A 75 -7.91 8.26 4.36
CA LYS A 75 -8.31 7.07 5.12
C LYS A 75 -8.79 5.94 4.21
N ILE A 76 -8.62 4.72 4.68
CA ILE A 76 -9.27 3.52 4.16
C ILE A 76 -10.18 2.91 5.21
N ASP A 77 -11.13 2.08 4.77
CA ASP A 77 -11.77 1.10 5.65
C ASP A 77 -10.71 0.08 6.11
N VAL A 78 -10.81 -0.50 7.31
CA VAL A 78 -9.84 -1.51 7.82
C VAL A 78 -10.54 -2.71 8.44
#